data_AF-A0A820RPW9-F1
#
_entry.id   AF-A0A820RPW9-F1
#
_cell.length_a   1.000
_cell.length_b   1.000
_cell.length_c   1.000
_cell.angle_alpha   90.00
_cell.angle_beta   90.00
_cell.angle_gamma   90.00
#
_symmetry.space_group_name_H-M   'P 1'
#
loop_
_entity.id
_entity.type
_entity.pdbx_description
1 polymer ?
#
loop_
_entity_poly.entity_id
_entity_poly.type
_entity_poly.pdbx_seq_one_letter_code
_entity_poly.pdbx_strand_id
1 'polypeptide(L)'
;QDDPHFKKRFPTIPYIHQGELEILDRLTQIGRHYRTLDEYVQNILKNKTSGLYILSFAFELRSILQSYLHCLSQLEHECLQNTSLTLSHLTVALTDYTLLFPALVSLINTLQS
;
A
#
# COMPACT_ATOMS: atom_id res chain seq x y z
N GLN A 1 17.73 -7.87 -19.15
CA GLN A 1 16.88 -7.78 -20.36
C GLN A 1 15.58 -7.16 -19.85
N ASP A 2 15.57 -5.83 -19.79
CA ASP A 2 14.55 -5.00 -19.16
C ASP A 2 13.36 -4.79 -20.09
N ASP A 3 12.16 -5.02 -19.59
CA ASP A 3 10.89 -4.98 -20.34
C ASP A 3 10.44 -3.51 -20.58
N PRO A 4 10.14 -3.08 -21.83
CA PRO A 4 9.97 -1.66 -22.18
C PRO A 4 8.58 -1.08 -21.84
N HIS A 5 7.71 -1.80 -21.13
CA HIS A 5 6.33 -1.38 -20.86
C HIS A 5 6.09 -0.60 -19.56
N PHE A 6 7.11 -0.38 -18.72
CA PHE A 6 6.92 0.30 -17.43
C PHE A 6 7.03 1.84 -17.47
N LYS A 7 7.06 2.45 -18.66
CA LYS A 7 7.18 3.92 -18.82
C LYS A 7 5.82 4.60 -18.97
N LYS A 8 4.88 4.33 -18.08
CA LYS A 8 3.82 5.31 -17.72
C LYS A 8 4.19 5.96 -16.39
N ARG A 9 5.40 6.54 -16.33
CA ARG A 9 5.67 7.63 -15.39
C ARG A 9 4.61 8.68 -15.66
N PHE A 10 3.91 9.13 -14.63
CA PHE A 10 2.85 10.14 -14.70
C PHE A 10 3.10 11.13 -15.84
N PRO A 11 2.15 11.34 -16.77
CA PRO A 11 2.34 12.34 -17.82
C PRO A 11 2.70 13.65 -17.14
N THR A 12 3.85 14.23 -17.49
CA THR A 12 4.49 15.36 -16.80
C THR A 12 3.44 16.34 -16.30
N ILE A 13 3.08 16.24 -15.02
CA ILE A 13 2.03 17.07 -14.45
C ILE A 13 2.67 18.45 -14.32
N PRO A 14 2.18 19.46 -15.05
CA PRO A 14 2.72 20.80 -14.88
C PRO A 14 2.59 21.16 -13.40
N TYR A 15 3.61 21.82 -12.84
CA TYR A 15 3.69 22.24 -11.43
C TYR A 15 4.10 21.19 -10.38
N ILE A 16 4.48 19.95 -10.76
CA ILE A 16 5.04 18.96 -9.82
C ILE A 16 6.54 18.79 -10.06
N HIS A 17 7.35 18.93 -9.02
CA HIS A 17 8.80 18.75 -9.12
C HIS A 17 9.17 17.25 -9.25
N GLN A 18 10.32 16.93 -9.85
CA GLN A 18 10.73 15.53 -10.06
C GLN A 18 10.80 14.71 -8.75
N GLY A 19 11.25 15.33 -7.65
CA GLY A 19 11.26 14.70 -6.32
C GLY A 19 9.85 14.40 -5.76
N GLU A 20 8.85 15.18 -6.14
CA GLU A 20 7.45 14.93 -5.75
C GLU A 20 6.83 13.80 -6.58
N LEU A 21 7.24 13.66 -7.85
CA LEU A 21 6.86 12.52 -8.67
C LEU A 21 7.38 11.20 -8.10
N GLU A 22 8.60 11.18 -7.55
CA GLU A 22 9.15 10.00 -6.87
C GLU A 22 8.34 9.64 -5.62
N ILE A 23 7.92 10.65 -4.84
CA ILE A 23 7.03 10.44 -3.69
C ILE A 23 5.69 9.85 -4.13
N LEU A 24 5.07 10.40 -5.18
CA LEU A 24 3.81 9.91 -5.72
C LEU A 24 3.92 8.47 -6.24
N ASP A 25 5.04 8.12 -6.88
CA ASP A 25 5.29 6.75 -7.34
C ASP A 25 5.40 5.80 -6.14
N ARG A 26 6.12 6.18 -5.07
CA ARG A 26 6.20 5.40 -3.83
C ARG A 26 4.83 5.23 -3.17
N LEU A 27 4.01 6.28 -3.08
CA LEU A 27 2.65 6.20 -2.56
C LEU A 27 1.78 5.26 -3.39
N THR A 28 1.90 5.34 -4.72
CA THR A 28 1.18 4.46 -5.65
C THR A 28 1.61 3.01 -5.46
N GLN A 29 2.91 2.77 -5.22
CA GLN A 29 3.45 1.44 -4.95
C GLN A 29 2.88 0.83 -3.66
N ILE A 30 2.79 1.61 -2.57
CA ILE A 30 2.13 1.17 -1.32
C ILE A 30 0.68 0.78 -1.60
N GLY A 31 -0.06 1.61 -2.35
CA GLY A 31 -1.45 1.33 -2.73
C GLY A 31 -1.62 0.04 -3.56
N ARG A 32 -0.68 -0.26 -4.45
CA ARG A 32 -0.66 -1.54 -5.19
C ARG A 32 -0.46 -2.72 -4.25
N HIS A 33 0.51 -2.64 -3.35
CA HIS A 33 0.74 -3.72 -2.38
C HIS A 33 -0.48 -3.91 -1.46
N TYR A 34 -1.07 -2.83 -0.94
CA TYR A 34 -2.32 -2.89 -0.18
C TYR A 34 -3.40 -3.67 -0.93
N ARG A 35 -3.61 -3.36 -2.21
CA ARG A 35 -4.63 -4.03 -3.02
C ARG A 35 -4.36 -5.54 -3.15
N THR A 36 -3.12 -5.94 -3.41
CA THR A 36 -2.74 -7.35 -3.47
C THR A 36 -2.98 -8.07 -2.14
N LEU A 37 -2.64 -7.42 -1.01
CA LEU A 37 -2.86 -7.97 0.33
C LEU A 37 -4.36 -8.11 0.64
N ASP A 38 -5.16 -7.10 0.31
CA ASP A 38 -6.62 -7.13 0.52
C ASP A 38 -7.29 -8.22 -0.33
N GLU A 39 -6.92 -8.33 -1.61
CA GLU A 39 -7.42 -9.39 -2.50
C GLU A 39 -7.10 -10.79 -1.94
N TYR A 40 -5.91 -10.99 -1.38
CA TYR A 40 -5.52 -12.24 -0.73
C TYR A 40 -6.39 -12.55 0.51
N VAL A 41 -6.56 -11.58 1.41
CA VAL A 41 -7.41 -11.72 2.60
C VAL A 41 -8.84 -12.08 2.19
N GLN A 42 -9.41 -11.37 1.22
CA GLN A 42 -10.76 -11.62 0.73
C GLN A 42 -10.90 -13.03 0.13
N ASN A 43 -9.89 -13.52 -0.59
CA ASN A 43 -9.90 -14.86 -1.16
C ASN A 43 -9.88 -15.95 -0.08
N ILE A 44 -9.09 -15.79 0.98
CA ILE A 44 -9.07 -16.72 2.12
C ILE A 44 -10.41 -16.72 2.85
N LEU A 45 -10.96 -15.54 3.15
CA LEU A 45 -12.21 -15.43 3.90
C LEU A 45 -13.41 -15.97 3.12
N LYS A 46 -13.38 -15.91 1.78
CA LYS A 46 -14.38 -16.55 0.92
C LYS A 46 -14.19 -18.06 0.86
N ASN A 47 -12.96 -18.55 0.97
CA ASN A 47 -12.66 -19.97 0.87
C ASN A 47 -12.86 -20.69 2.21
N LYS A 48 -14.00 -21.37 2.34
CA LYS A 48 -14.41 -22.11 3.56
C LYS A 48 -13.53 -23.32 3.89
N THR A 49 -12.61 -23.72 3.01
CA THR A 49 -11.70 -24.86 3.23
C THR A 49 -10.33 -24.45 3.78
N SER A 50 -10.11 -23.17 4.04
CA SER A 50 -8.85 -22.66 4.58
C SER A 50 -8.59 -23.21 5.99
N GLY A 51 -7.37 -23.70 6.24
CA GLY A 51 -6.96 -24.18 7.56
C GLY A 51 -6.93 -23.07 8.61
N LEU A 52 -7.10 -23.44 9.89
CA LEU A 52 -7.19 -22.48 11.01
C LEU A 52 -6.02 -21.48 11.05
N TYR A 53 -4.79 -21.94 10.80
CA TYR A 53 -3.60 -21.07 10.78
C TYR A 53 -3.65 -20.01 9.66
N ILE A 54 -4.14 -20.39 8.47
CA ILE A 54 -4.28 -19.47 7.33
C ILE A 54 -5.39 -18.46 7.59
N LEU A 55 -6.48 -18.90 8.23
CA LEU A 55 -7.55 -18.00 8.67
C LEU A 55 -7.05 -17.00 9.72
N SER A 56 -6.36 -17.45 10.76
CA SER A 56 -5.77 -16.57 11.79
C SER A 56 -4.79 -15.57 11.17
N PHE A 57 -3.92 -16.02 10.27
CA PHE A 57 -3.02 -15.12 9.54
C PHE A 57 -3.79 -14.08 8.72
N ALA A 58 -4.85 -14.48 8.00
CA ALA A 58 -5.67 -13.55 7.22
C ALA A 58 -6.40 -12.51 8.11
N PHE A 59 -6.82 -12.89 9.33
CA PHE A 59 -7.40 -11.95 10.29
C PHE A 59 -6.38 -10.92 10.77
N GLU A 60 -5.18 -11.36 11.16
CA GLU A 60 -4.11 -10.46 11.58
C GLU A 60 -3.66 -9.54 10.44
N LEU A 61 -3.52 -10.10 9.24
CA LEU A 61 -3.21 -9.32 8.04
C LEU A 61 -4.28 -8.26 7.76
N ARG A 62 -5.56 -8.60 7.90
CA ARG A 62 -6.66 -7.64 7.77
C ARG A 62 -6.58 -6.53 8.82
N SER A 63 -6.20 -6.84 10.05
CA SER A 63 -6.01 -5.84 11.12
C SER A 63 -4.93 -4.82 10.73
N ILE A 64 -3.80 -5.29 10.19
CA ILE A 64 -2.71 -4.44 9.68
C ILE A 64 -3.20 -3.53 8.56
N LEU A 65 -3.98 -4.06 7.61
CA LEU A 65 -4.57 -3.28 6.52
C LEU A 65 -5.55 -2.22 7.04
N GLN A 66 -6.32 -2.52 8.10
CA GLN A 66 -7.18 -1.55 8.75
C GLN A 66 -6.41 -0.45 9.45
N SER A 67 -5.29 -0.75 10.10
CA SER A 67 -4.41 0.28 10.68
C SER A 67 -3.89 1.25 9.62
N TYR A 68 -3.53 0.74 8.43
CA TYR A 68 -3.15 1.58 7.31
C TYR A 68 -4.29 2.50 6.85
N LEU A 69 -5.51 1.98 6.69
CA LEU A 69 -6.67 2.80 6.34
C LEU A 69 -6.98 3.87 7.39
N HIS A 70 -6.82 3.53 8.67
CA HIS A 70 -6.99 4.49 9.75
C HIS A 70 -5.95 5.62 9.67
N CYS A 71 -4.68 5.28 9.43
CA CYS A 71 -3.62 6.26 9.19
C CYS A 71 -3.96 7.16 7.98
N LEU A 72 -4.42 6.59 6.86
CA LEU A 72 -4.87 7.39 5.71
C LEU A 72 -6.02 8.33 6.04
N SER A 73 -7.01 7.90 6.83
CA SER A 73 -8.12 8.74 7.25
C SER A 73 -7.66 9.90 8.16
N GLN A 74 -6.68 9.66 9.03
CA GLN A 74 -6.07 10.71 9.84
C GLN A 74 -5.34 11.73 8.94
N LEU A 75 -4.55 11.25 7.97
CA LEU A 75 -3.86 12.12 7.02
C LEU A 75 -4.84 12.92 6.14
N GLU A 76 -5.94 12.31 5.72
CA GLU A 76 -7.01 13.02 5.01
C GLU A 76 -7.59 14.15 5.87
N HIS A 77 -7.88 13.87 7.15
CA HIS A 77 -8.39 14.87 8.07
C HIS A 77 -7.39 16.02 8.30
N GLU A 78 -6.11 15.69 8.46
CA GLU A 78 -5.03 16.68 8.58
C GLU A 78 -4.89 17.55 7.33
N CYS A 79 -4.98 16.96 6.13
CA CYS A 79 -4.98 17.69 4.87
C CYS A 79 -6.18 18.65 4.75
N LEU A 80 -7.36 18.23 5.22
CA LEU A 80 -8.55 19.08 5.23
C LEU A 80 -8.43 20.26 6.21
N GLN A 81 -7.73 20.07 7.33
CA GLN A 81 -7.50 21.13 8.33
C GLN A 81 -6.35 22.06 7.98
N ASN A 82 -5.31 21.56 7.31
CA ASN A 82 -4.09 22.29 6.98
C ASN A 82 -3.76 22.17 5.50
N THR A 83 -4.14 23.17 4.71
CA THR A 83 -3.88 23.21 3.25
C THR A 83 -2.39 23.34 2.89
N SER A 84 -1.52 23.55 3.89
CA SER A 84 -0.06 23.61 3.74
C SER A 84 0.65 22.27 4.01
N LEU A 85 -0.09 21.18 4.23
CA LEU A 85 0.52 19.86 4.40
C LEU A 85 1.32 19.48 3.15
N THR A 86 2.60 19.17 3.33
CA THR A 86 3.51 18.83 2.23
C THR A 86 3.49 17.33 1.93
N LEU A 87 3.81 16.96 0.69
CA LEU A 87 4.01 15.56 0.28
C LEU A 87 5.04 14.82 1.15
N SER A 88 6.01 15.55 1.71
CA SER A 88 7.00 15.01 2.66
C SER A 88 6.36 14.51 3.95
N HIS A 89 5.34 15.20 4.48
CA HIS A 89 4.63 14.77 5.68
C HIS A 89 3.90 13.44 5.45
N LEU A 90 3.20 13.32 4.32
CA LEU A 90 2.54 12.07 3.90
C LEU A 90 3.55 10.92 3.78
N THR A 91 4.75 11.20 3.26
CA THR A 91 5.79 10.19 3.09
C THR A 91 6.30 9.67 4.43
N VAL A 92 6.52 10.57 5.40
CA VAL A 92 6.98 10.18 6.75
C VAL A 92 5.91 9.33 7.44
N ALA A 93 4.65 9.77 7.41
CA ALA A 93 3.55 9.05 8.05
C ALA A 93 3.34 7.63 7.47
N LEU A 94 3.65 7.43 6.18
CA LEU A 94 3.48 6.14 5.50
C LEU A 94 4.77 5.32 5.39
N THR A 95 5.86 5.76 6.01
CA THR A 95 7.18 5.11 5.87
C THR A 95 7.16 3.67 6.35
N ASP A 96 6.48 3.36 7.45
CA ASP A 96 6.42 1.99 7.98
C ASP A 96 5.78 1.02 6.97
N TYR A 97 4.75 1.47 6.25
CA TYR A 97 4.06 0.68 5.23
C TYR A 97 4.88 0.49 3.95
N THR A 98 5.85 1.37 3.67
CA THR A 98 6.75 1.21 2.51
C THR A 98 7.63 -0.03 2.62
N LEU A 99 7.96 -0.47 3.84
CA LEU A 99 8.78 -1.65 4.09
C LEU A 99 7.92 -2.88 4.41
N LEU A 100 6.87 -2.68 5.23
CA LEU A 100 6.01 -3.77 5.70
C LEU A 100 5.24 -4.44 4.55
N PHE A 101 4.64 -3.66 3.65
CA PHE A 101 3.75 -4.21 2.63
C PHE A 101 4.49 -5.07 1.58
N PRO A 102 5.66 -4.66 1.04
CA PRO A 102 6.43 -5.54 0.16
C PRO A 102 6.83 -6.86 0.83
N ALA A 103 7.22 -6.83 2.10
CA ALA A 103 7.58 -8.03 2.86
C ALA A 103 6.39 -8.97 3.03
N LEU A 104 5.21 -8.44 3.36
CA LEU A 104 3.97 -9.22 3.48
C LEU A 104 3.53 -9.82 2.14
N VAL A 105 3.66 -9.07 1.04
CA VAL A 105 3.37 -9.58 -0.31
C VAL A 105 4.32 -10.74 -0.65
N SER A 106 5.61 -10.60 -0.36
CA SER A 106 6.58 -11.68 -0.56
C SER A 106 6.25 -12.93 0.27
N LEU A 107 5.82 -12.74 1.53
CA LEU A 107 5.41 -13.84 2.40
C LEU A 107 4.19 -14.57 1.84
N ILE A 108 3.18 -13.84 1.38
CA ILE A 108 1.97 -14.42 0.79
C ILE A 108 2.29 -15.20 -0.47
N ASN A 109 3.13 -14.65 -1.36
CA ASN A 109 3.57 -15.35 -2.55
C ASN A 109 4.28 -16.67 -2.21
N THR A 110 5.01 -16.71 -1.09
CA THR A 110 5.68 -17.92 -0.59
C THR A 110 4.67 -18.94 -0.04
N LEU A 111 3.62 -18.49 0.64
CA LEU A 111 2.56 -19.36 1.16
C LEU A 111 1.63 -19.92 0.07
N GLN A 112 1.57 -19.26 -1.09
CA GLN A 112 0.79 -19.69 -2.25
C GLN A 112 1.57 -20.58 -3.23
N SER A 113 2.90 -20.64 -3.12
CA SER A 113 3.79 -21.47 -3.94
C SER A 113 3.86 -22.90 -3.40
#